data_AF-A0A7R9KV99-F1
#
_entry.id   AF-A0A7R9KV99-F1
#
_cell.length_a   1.000
_cell.length_b   1.000
_cell.length_c   1.000
_cell.angle_alpha   90.00
_cell.angle_beta   90.00
_cell.angle_gamma   90.00
#
_symmetry.space_group_name_H-M   'P 1'
#
loop_
_entity.id
_entity.type
_entity.pdbx_description
1 polymer ?
#
loop_
_entity_poly.entity_id
_entity_poly.type
_entity_poly.pdbx_seq_one_letter_code
_entity_poly.pdbx_strand_id
1 'polypeptide(L)'
;MTSRNGFKRKVCYYYDSEIGGFYYGKKHPMKPHRIRMTHDLVLNYGLYRKMEVYRPHKATEEEMNRFHSPDYVHTLRRLEPDNIQNFGHEIHSYLSGEDCPIFNGMYEFCQISAGGSISGAIKLNKKATDIAINWAGGLHHAKKSEASGFCYINDIVLAILELLKYQQRVLYIDIDVHHGDGVEEAFYVTDRVMTVSFHKFGKNFFPETGDLKDIGAERGKYYAINVPL
;
A
#
# COMPACT_ATOMS: atom_id res chain seq x y z
N MET A 1 -25.36 -2.51 36.43
CA MET A 1 -25.01 -3.16 35.14
C MET A 1 -24.81 -2.06 34.11
N THR A 2 -23.56 -1.63 33.90
CA THR A 2 -23.22 -0.58 32.92
C THR A 2 -23.15 -1.21 31.53
N SER A 3 -24.14 -0.92 30.68
CA SER A 3 -24.12 -1.32 29.28
C SER A 3 -22.91 -0.69 28.59
N ARG A 4 -21.93 -1.49 28.18
CA ARG A 4 -20.92 -1.08 27.20
C ARG A 4 -21.61 -0.92 25.84
N ASN A 5 -22.30 0.19 25.64
CA ASN A 5 -22.70 0.65 24.31
C ASN A 5 -21.42 1.10 23.60
N GLY A 6 -20.66 0.16 23.03
CA GLY A 6 -19.62 0.49 22.08
C GLY A 6 -20.30 1.19 20.90
N PHE A 7 -19.99 2.47 20.70
CA PHE A 7 -20.52 3.23 19.56
C PHE A 7 -20.28 2.44 18.27
N LYS A 8 -21.33 2.24 17.47
CA LYS A 8 -21.19 1.66 16.13
C LYS A 8 -20.33 2.62 15.31
N ARG A 9 -19.12 2.18 14.96
CA ARG A 9 -18.17 2.94 14.15
C ARG A 9 -18.66 3.04 12.71
N LYS A 10 -18.57 4.24 12.13
CA LYS A 10 -18.87 4.50 10.73
C LYS A 10 -17.75 3.94 9.85
N VAL A 11 -18.12 3.13 8.86
CA VAL A 11 -17.19 2.44 7.96
C VAL A 11 -17.38 2.96 6.53
N CYS A 12 -16.28 3.30 5.86
CA CYS A 12 -16.22 3.50 4.43
C CYS A 12 -15.41 2.38 3.78
N TYR A 13 -15.84 1.91 2.62
CA TYR A 13 -15.21 0.83 1.87
C TYR A 13 -14.97 1.27 0.43
N TYR A 14 -13.74 1.16 -0.04
CA TYR A 14 -13.30 1.59 -1.36
C TYR A 14 -13.13 0.39 -2.29
N TYR A 15 -13.76 0.46 -3.45
CA TYR A 15 -13.68 -0.58 -4.47
C TYR A 15 -13.88 0.01 -5.88
N ASP A 16 -13.01 -0.36 -6.81
CA ASP A 16 -13.19 -0.11 -8.24
C ASP A 16 -13.41 -1.45 -8.95
N SER A 17 -14.42 -1.53 -9.83
CA SER A 17 -14.73 -2.76 -10.56
C SER A 17 -13.65 -3.19 -11.55
N GLU A 18 -12.77 -2.27 -11.98
CA GLU A 18 -11.65 -2.56 -12.88
C GLU A 18 -10.55 -3.37 -12.18
N ILE A 19 -10.40 -3.26 -10.85
CA ILE A 19 -9.25 -3.81 -10.12
C ILE A 19 -9.08 -5.33 -10.28
N GLY A 20 -10.18 -6.06 -10.41
CA GLY A 20 -10.16 -7.52 -10.57
C GLY A 20 -9.80 -8.00 -11.98
N GLY A 21 -9.70 -7.08 -12.95
CA GLY A 21 -9.38 -7.37 -14.35
C GLY A 21 -7.89 -7.30 -14.68
N PHE A 22 -7.07 -6.66 -13.84
CA PHE A 22 -5.62 -6.58 -14.06
C PHE A 22 -4.94 -7.94 -13.90
N TYR A 23 -3.91 -8.19 -14.71
CA TYR A 23 -3.28 -9.49 -14.83
C TYR A 23 -1.76 -9.38 -14.93
N TYR A 24 -1.06 -9.79 -13.88
CA TYR A 24 0.40 -9.74 -13.77
C TYR A 24 1.12 -10.73 -14.70
N GLY A 25 0.42 -11.71 -15.27
CA GLY A 25 1.01 -12.71 -16.17
C GLY A 25 0.72 -14.17 -15.79
N LYS A 26 1.05 -15.08 -16.71
CA LYS A 26 0.65 -16.50 -16.71
C LYS A 26 1.03 -17.26 -15.44
N LYS A 27 2.24 -17.04 -14.93
CA LYS A 27 2.77 -17.78 -13.77
C LYS A 27 2.88 -16.93 -12.51
N HIS A 28 2.54 -15.64 -12.60
CA HIS A 28 2.76 -14.70 -11.50
C HIS A 28 1.79 -14.96 -10.33
N PRO A 29 2.24 -15.02 -9.06
CA PRO A 29 1.39 -15.37 -7.93
C PRO A 29 0.38 -14.26 -7.54
N MET A 30 0.72 -12.98 -7.74
CA MET A 30 -0.22 -11.87 -7.50
C MET A 30 -1.39 -11.93 -8.49
N LYS A 31 -2.60 -12.14 -7.97
CA LYS A 31 -3.85 -12.15 -8.73
C LYS A 31 -4.81 -11.06 -8.22
N PRO A 32 -4.86 -9.86 -8.84
CA PRO A 32 -5.78 -8.79 -8.45
C PRO A 32 -7.27 -9.23 -8.39
N HIS A 33 -7.63 -10.26 -9.14
CA HIS A 33 -8.95 -10.91 -9.08
C HIS A 33 -9.41 -11.27 -7.65
N ARG A 34 -8.49 -11.57 -6.72
CA ARG A 34 -8.83 -11.81 -5.30
C ARG A 34 -9.65 -10.69 -4.66
N ILE A 35 -9.42 -9.44 -5.08
CA ILE A 35 -10.13 -8.26 -4.57
C ILE A 35 -11.59 -8.27 -5.04
N ARG A 36 -11.83 -8.68 -6.30
CA ARG A 36 -13.19 -8.87 -6.84
C ARG A 36 -13.92 -10.00 -6.13
N MET A 37 -13.26 -11.13 -5.88
CA MET A 37 -13.86 -12.22 -5.10
C MET A 37 -14.27 -11.77 -3.68
N THR A 38 -13.41 -11.01 -3.00
CA THR A 38 -13.74 -10.41 -1.70
C THR A 38 -14.94 -9.47 -1.80
N HIS A 39 -15.00 -8.62 -2.83
CA HIS A 39 -16.11 -7.72 -3.06
C HIS A 39 -17.44 -8.48 -3.27
N ASP A 40 -17.43 -9.53 -4.09
CA ASP A 40 -18.62 -10.33 -4.37
C ASP A 40 -19.15 -10.99 -3.09
N LEU A 41 -18.27 -11.48 -2.20
CA LEU A 41 -18.67 -11.99 -0.89
C LEU A 41 -19.24 -10.89 0.02
N VAL A 42 -18.62 -9.71 0.05
CA VAL A 42 -19.11 -8.53 0.79
C VAL A 42 -20.54 -8.16 0.36
N LEU A 43 -20.84 -8.22 -0.95
CA LEU A 43 -22.17 -7.98 -1.50
C LEU A 43 -23.16 -9.06 -1.06
N ASN A 44 -22.81 -10.34 -1.26
CA ASN A 44 -23.71 -11.47 -0.99
C ASN A 44 -24.01 -11.67 0.51
N TYR A 45 -23.08 -11.34 1.40
CA TYR A 45 -23.33 -11.29 2.84
C TYR A 45 -24.13 -10.06 3.30
N GLY A 46 -24.44 -9.12 2.39
CA GLY A 46 -25.16 -7.89 2.73
C GLY A 46 -24.36 -6.89 3.57
N LEU A 47 -23.03 -7.05 3.66
CA LEU A 47 -22.17 -6.17 4.46
C LEU A 47 -22.12 -4.75 3.88
N TYR A 48 -22.22 -4.61 2.56
CA TYR A 48 -22.30 -3.31 1.88
C TYR A 48 -23.46 -2.43 2.37
N ARG A 49 -24.53 -3.02 2.93
CA ARG A 49 -25.67 -2.28 3.51
C ARG A 49 -25.34 -1.63 4.85
N LYS A 50 -24.19 -1.98 5.45
CA LYS A 50 -23.74 -1.53 6.78
C LYS A 50 -22.55 -0.57 6.70
N MET A 51 -22.13 -0.17 5.51
CA MET A 51 -21.00 0.71 5.27
C MET A 51 -21.25 1.61 4.06
N GLU A 52 -20.53 2.73 3.96
CA GLU A 52 -20.57 3.59 2.78
C GLU A 52 -19.58 3.05 1.74
N VAL A 53 -20.07 2.66 0.57
CA VAL A 53 -19.22 2.14 -0.52
C VAL A 53 -18.86 3.26 -1.49
N TYR A 54 -17.58 3.39 -1.79
CA TYR A 54 -17.02 4.40 -2.69
C TYR A 54 -16.22 3.77 -3.81
N ARG A 55 -16.34 4.36 -5.01
CA ARG A 55 -15.33 4.18 -6.05
C ARG A 55 -14.17 5.13 -5.74
N PRO A 56 -12.92 4.64 -5.63
CA PRO A 56 -11.77 5.52 -5.41
C PRO A 56 -11.53 6.41 -6.63
N HIS A 57 -10.96 7.61 -6.42
CA HIS A 57 -10.38 8.36 -7.54
C HIS A 57 -9.10 7.65 -8.02
N LYS A 58 -8.72 7.85 -9.28
CA LYS A 58 -7.41 7.41 -9.78
C LYS A 58 -6.36 8.39 -9.26
N ALA A 59 -5.40 7.92 -8.46
CA ALA A 59 -4.36 8.78 -7.92
C ALA A 59 -3.58 9.48 -9.05
N THR A 60 -3.27 10.76 -8.87
CA THR A 60 -2.50 11.54 -9.85
C THR A 60 -0.99 11.32 -9.65
N GLU A 61 -0.19 11.66 -10.66
CA GLU A 61 1.28 11.70 -10.49
C GLU A 61 1.68 12.63 -9.36
N GLU A 62 1.04 13.78 -9.22
CA GLU A 62 1.30 14.74 -8.14
C GLU A 62 1.10 14.10 -6.77
N GLU A 63 0.02 13.32 -6.60
CA GLU A 63 -0.24 12.60 -5.36
C GLU A 63 0.82 11.52 -5.09
N MET A 64 1.23 10.74 -6.09
CA MET A 64 2.26 9.71 -5.94
C MET A 64 3.65 10.30 -5.67
N ASN A 65 3.97 11.44 -6.29
CA ASN A 65 5.23 12.16 -6.14
C ASN A 65 5.43 12.78 -4.75
N ARG A 66 4.42 12.73 -3.88
CA ARG A 66 4.57 13.12 -2.47
C ARG A 66 5.54 12.21 -1.70
N PHE A 67 5.73 10.99 -2.17
CA PHE A 67 6.74 10.07 -1.66
C PHE A 67 7.72 9.67 -2.75
N HIS A 68 7.22 9.16 -3.87
CA HIS A 68 8.04 8.59 -4.93
C HIS A 68 8.80 9.66 -5.70
N SER A 69 9.93 9.28 -6.31
CA SER A 69 10.64 10.21 -7.19
C SER A 69 9.83 10.52 -8.46
N PRO A 70 9.82 11.78 -8.94
CA PRO A 70 9.12 12.16 -10.15
C PRO A 70 9.50 11.31 -11.38
N ASP A 71 10.78 11.04 -11.56
CA ASP A 71 11.27 10.25 -12.70
C ASP A 71 10.76 8.81 -12.66
N TYR A 72 10.69 8.20 -11.46
CA TYR A 72 10.13 6.86 -11.27
C TYR A 72 8.65 6.80 -11.65
N VAL A 73 7.84 7.71 -11.11
CA VAL A 73 6.38 7.75 -11.38
C VAL A 73 6.12 8.08 -12.86
N HIS A 74 6.87 9.01 -13.43
CA HIS A 74 6.77 9.37 -14.84
C HIS A 74 7.11 8.19 -15.75
N THR A 75 8.11 7.39 -15.38
CA THR A 75 8.48 6.16 -16.10
C THR A 75 7.35 5.14 -16.02
N LEU A 76 6.84 4.85 -14.81
CA LEU A 76 5.72 3.90 -14.62
C LEU A 76 4.49 4.28 -15.43
N ARG A 77 4.20 5.59 -15.56
CA ARG A 77 3.07 6.08 -16.35
C ARG A 77 3.21 5.78 -17.84
N ARG A 78 4.43 5.81 -18.38
CA ARG A 78 4.69 5.64 -19.82
C ARG A 78 4.94 4.20 -20.21
N LEU A 79 5.30 3.36 -19.24
CA LEU A 79 5.75 2.01 -19.48
C LEU A 79 4.58 1.08 -19.82
N GLU A 80 4.64 0.47 -21.00
CA GLU A 80 3.68 -0.50 -21.50
C GLU A 80 4.43 -1.71 -22.07
N PRO A 81 3.83 -2.91 -22.14
CA PRO A 81 4.49 -4.08 -22.70
C PRO A 81 5.05 -3.88 -24.13
N ASP A 82 4.37 -3.07 -24.94
CA ASP A 82 4.75 -2.82 -26.33
C ASP A 82 5.93 -1.85 -26.50
N ASN A 83 6.30 -1.10 -25.45
CA ASN A 83 7.31 -0.05 -25.54
C ASN A 83 8.54 -0.27 -24.66
N ILE A 84 8.64 -1.43 -23.97
CA ILE A 84 9.73 -1.80 -23.06
C ILE A 84 11.13 -1.51 -23.65
N GLN A 85 11.32 -1.80 -24.94
CA GLN A 85 12.62 -1.61 -25.62
C GLN A 85 13.11 -0.16 -25.62
N ASN A 86 12.21 0.81 -25.41
CA ASN A 86 12.54 2.23 -25.38
C ASN A 86 13.07 2.71 -24.02
N PHE A 87 13.02 1.87 -22.98
CA PHE A 87 13.29 2.25 -21.58
C PHE A 87 14.53 1.56 -20.99
N GLY A 88 15.45 1.10 -21.84
CA GLY A 88 16.55 0.18 -21.51
C GLY A 88 17.18 0.35 -20.12
N HIS A 89 17.75 1.51 -19.81
CA HIS A 89 18.40 1.74 -18.50
C HIS A 89 17.40 2.02 -17.37
N GLU A 90 16.26 2.65 -17.66
CA GLU A 90 15.24 3.02 -16.65
C GLU A 90 14.58 1.77 -16.05
N ILE A 91 14.30 0.75 -16.87
CA ILE A 91 13.75 -0.53 -16.39
C ILE A 91 14.68 -1.18 -15.37
N HIS A 92 15.98 -1.26 -15.68
CA HIS A 92 16.94 -1.87 -14.77
C HIS A 92 17.12 -1.08 -13.47
N SER A 93 16.94 0.24 -13.50
CA SER A 93 17.04 1.09 -12.32
C SER A 93 15.80 1.05 -11.41
N TYR A 94 14.61 0.83 -11.98
CA TYR A 94 13.34 1.04 -11.30
C TYR A 94 12.50 -0.22 -11.09
N LEU A 95 12.70 -1.24 -11.92
CA LEU A 95 11.99 -2.51 -11.84
C LEU A 95 13.02 -3.60 -11.56
N SER A 96 13.41 -3.69 -10.29
CA SER A 96 14.37 -4.68 -9.82
C SER A 96 13.77 -6.10 -9.93
N GLY A 97 14.24 -6.88 -10.92
CA GLY A 97 14.05 -8.33 -11.00
C GLY A 97 12.86 -8.83 -11.82
N GLU A 98 12.71 -10.16 -11.86
CA GLU A 98 11.59 -10.85 -12.53
C GLU A 98 10.26 -10.72 -11.77
N ASP A 99 10.31 -10.25 -10.52
CA ASP A 99 9.17 -10.27 -9.60
C ASP A 99 8.19 -9.12 -9.86
N CYS A 100 8.60 -7.99 -10.43
CA CYS A 100 7.70 -6.87 -10.74
C CYS A 100 7.50 -6.74 -12.26
N PRO A 101 6.66 -7.60 -12.90
CA PRO A 101 6.50 -7.61 -14.35
C PRO A 101 5.81 -6.34 -14.86
N ILE A 102 6.07 -6.00 -16.12
CA ILE A 102 5.32 -4.97 -16.85
C ILE A 102 4.10 -5.65 -17.48
N PHE A 103 2.91 -5.11 -17.25
CA PHE A 103 1.66 -5.66 -17.79
C PHE A 103 0.70 -4.54 -18.23
N ASN A 104 -0.23 -4.88 -19.12
CA ASN A 104 -1.22 -3.92 -19.63
C ASN A 104 -2.05 -3.32 -18.48
N GLY A 105 -2.04 -1.99 -18.38
CA GLY A 105 -2.77 -1.26 -17.34
C GLY A 105 -2.09 -1.27 -15.97
N MET A 106 -0.78 -1.53 -15.91
CA MET A 106 0.00 -1.51 -14.67
C MET A 106 -0.10 -0.18 -13.93
N TYR A 107 -0.03 0.94 -14.65
CA TYR A 107 -0.15 2.26 -14.04
C TYR A 107 -1.54 2.49 -13.46
N GLU A 108 -2.61 2.13 -14.19
CA GLU A 108 -3.99 2.24 -13.71
C GLU A 108 -4.25 1.37 -12.47
N PHE A 109 -3.66 0.17 -12.41
CA PHE A 109 -3.67 -0.66 -11.21
C PHE A 109 -3.10 0.09 -10.00
N CYS A 110 -1.94 0.75 -10.19
CA CYS A 110 -1.31 1.56 -9.14
C CYS A 110 -2.18 2.76 -8.75
N GLN A 111 -2.80 3.44 -9.73
CA GLN A 111 -3.67 4.58 -9.49
C GLN A 111 -4.89 4.21 -8.63
N ILE A 112 -5.53 3.07 -8.90
CA ILE A 112 -6.70 2.60 -8.14
C ILE A 112 -6.30 2.23 -6.71
N SER A 113 -5.21 1.49 -6.56
CA SER A 113 -4.70 1.08 -5.25
C SER A 113 -4.35 2.30 -4.38
N ALA A 114 -3.51 3.20 -4.88
CA ALA A 114 -3.09 4.42 -4.19
C ALA A 114 -4.27 5.36 -3.91
N GLY A 115 -5.15 5.56 -4.88
CA GLY A 115 -6.30 6.47 -4.76
C GLY A 115 -7.28 6.04 -3.68
N GLY A 116 -7.50 4.73 -3.50
CA GLY A 116 -8.31 4.18 -2.41
C GLY A 116 -7.73 4.48 -1.03
N SER A 117 -6.42 4.28 -0.84
CA SER A 117 -5.74 4.50 0.44
C SER A 117 -5.65 5.99 0.78
N ILE A 118 -5.32 6.84 -0.20
CA ILE A 118 -5.32 8.31 -0.04
C ILE A 118 -6.73 8.81 0.29
N SER A 119 -7.75 8.36 -0.45
CA SER A 119 -9.14 8.72 -0.18
C SER A 119 -9.59 8.34 1.24
N GLY A 120 -9.22 7.14 1.69
CA GLY A 120 -9.47 6.68 3.05
C GLY A 120 -8.83 7.59 4.10
N ALA A 121 -7.55 7.94 3.92
CA ALA A 121 -6.82 8.85 4.79
C ALA A 121 -7.43 10.25 4.84
N ILE A 122 -7.82 10.82 3.69
CA ILE A 122 -8.53 12.11 3.61
C ILE A 122 -9.82 12.05 4.43
N LYS A 123 -10.58 10.95 4.31
CA LYS A 123 -11.88 10.83 4.97
C LYS A 123 -11.75 10.66 6.49
N LEU A 124 -10.71 9.96 6.95
CA LEU A 124 -10.32 9.88 8.36
C LEU A 124 -9.92 11.25 8.92
N ASN A 125 -9.06 12.00 8.21
CA ASN A 125 -8.65 13.35 8.60
C ASN A 125 -9.83 14.33 8.70
N LYS A 126 -10.78 14.24 7.78
CA LYS A 126 -12.03 15.02 7.80
C LYS A 126 -13.01 14.59 8.89
N LYS A 127 -12.68 13.55 9.68
CA LYS A 127 -13.56 12.94 10.70
C LYS A 127 -14.92 12.52 10.12
N ALA A 128 -14.95 12.18 8.84
CA ALA A 128 -16.17 11.80 8.11
C ALA A 128 -16.42 10.29 8.13
N THR A 129 -15.47 9.50 8.66
CA THR A 129 -15.56 8.07 8.93
C THR A 129 -14.68 7.71 10.12
N ASP A 130 -14.98 6.61 10.82
CA ASP A 130 -14.12 6.07 11.88
C ASP A 130 -13.16 5.00 11.33
N ILE A 131 -13.60 4.28 10.30
CA ILE A 131 -12.85 3.22 9.63
C ILE A 131 -12.94 3.43 8.12
N ALA A 132 -11.81 3.30 7.42
CA ALA A 132 -11.74 3.25 5.97
C ALA A 132 -11.08 1.93 5.54
N ILE A 133 -11.67 1.23 4.57
CA ILE A 133 -11.21 -0.08 4.11
C ILE A 133 -10.91 0.02 2.61
N ASN A 134 -9.68 -0.31 2.22
CA ASN A 134 -9.26 -0.46 0.83
C ASN A 134 -8.51 -1.79 0.68
N TRP A 135 -9.18 -2.83 0.18
CA TRP A 135 -8.54 -4.15 -0.01
C TRP A 135 -7.62 -4.22 -1.24
N ALA A 136 -7.63 -3.19 -2.09
CA ALA A 136 -6.72 -3.08 -3.23
C ALA A 136 -5.32 -2.53 -2.84
N GLY A 137 -5.23 -1.85 -1.70
CA GLY A 137 -4.00 -1.30 -1.15
C GLY A 137 -3.20 -2.29 -0.33
N GLY A 138 -2.28 -1.76 0.47
CA GLY A 138 -1.39 -2.56 1.32
C GLY A 138 -0.10 -3.01 0.62
N LEU A 139 0.34 -2.31 -0.43
CA LEU A 139 1.52 -2.66 -1.22
C LEU A 139 2.78 -2.11 -0.54
N HIS A 140 3.21 -2.78 0.54
CA HIS A 140 4.19 -2.28 1.50
C HIS A 140 5.67 -2.33 1.07
N HIS A 141 6.02 -3.07 0.02
CA HIS A 141 7.43 -3.26 -0.39
C HIS A 141 7.95 -2.18 -1.32
N ALA A 142 7.06 -1.40 -1.96
CA ALA A 142 7.47 -0.37 -2.91
C ALA A 142 8.33 0.69 -2.21
N LYS A 143 9.47 1.02 -2.82
CA LYS A 143 10.44 1.99 -2.29
C LYS A 143 10.24 3.35 -2.93
N LYS A 144 11.06 4.33 -2.53
CA LYS A 144 10.97 5.70 -3.06
C LYS A 144 11.17 5.77 -4.58
N SER A 145 12.09 4.97 -5.12
CA SER A 145 12.47 5.01 -6.53
C SER A 145 12.64 3.63 -7.15
N GLU A 146 12.04 2.58 -6.57
CA GLU A 146 12.09 1.23 -7.15
C GLU A 146 10.84 0.42 -6.76
N ALA A 147 10.40 -0.43 -7.68
CA ALA A 147 9.43 -1.47 -7.42
C ALA A 147 10.11 -2.65 -6.73
N SER A 148 9.41 -3.30 -5.81
CA SER A 148 9.92 -4.46 -5.07
C SER A 148 8.76 -5.34 -4.59
N GLY A 149 8.93 -6.66 -4.57
CA GLY A 149 7.95 -7.60 -4.00
C GLY A 149 6.51 -7.42 -4.52
N PHE A 150 6.34 -7.30 -5.83
CA PHE A 150 5.06 -7.06 -6.51
C PHE A 150 4.45 -5.66 -6.30
N CYS A 151 5.18 -4.77 -5.62
CA CYS A 151 4.72 -3.43 -5.25
C CYS A 151 5.44 -2.36 -6.07
N TYR A 152 4.67 -1.52 -6.77
CA TYR A 152 5.20 -0.42 -7.58
C TYR A 152 5.01 0.94 -6.89
N ILE A 153 3.80 1.22 -6.39
CA ILE A 153 3.49 2.44 -5.64
C ILE A 153 3.15 2.06 -4.20
N ASN A 154 3.78 2.72 -3.23
CA ASN A 154 3.53 2.50 -1.81
C ASN A 154 2.34 3.33 -1.35
N ASP A 155 1.14 2.79 -1.54
CA ASP A 155 -0.12 3.44 -1.17
C ASP A 155 -0.22 3.75 0.34
N ILE A 156 0.46 2.95 1.15
CA ILE A 156 0.50 3.07 2.61
C ILE A 156 1.26 4.33 3.02
N VAL A 157 2.47 4.53 2.48
CA VAL A 157 3.27 5.73 2.77
C VAL A 157 2.51 6.98 2.36
N LEU A 158 1.88 6.98 1.19
CA LEU A 158 1.06 8.11 0.71
C LEU A 158 -0.14 8.39 1.64
N ALA A 159 -0.82 7.34 2.12
CA ALA A 159 -1.90 7.46 3.09
C ALA A 159 -1.41 7.99 4.44
N ILE A 160 -0.27 7.51 4.95
CA ILE A 160 0.32 8.00 6.21
C ILE A 160 0.73 9.47 6.07
N LEU A 161 1.36 9.87 4.96
CA LEU A 161 1.69 11.27 4.69
C LEU A 161 0.44 12.16 4.66
N GLU A 162 -0.69 11.64 4.18
CA GLU A 162 -1.98 12.34 4.28
C GLU A 162 -2.44 12.45 5.73
N LEU A 163 -2.44 11.36 6.50
CA LEU A 163 -2.80 11.38 7.93
C LEU A 163 -1.96 12.36 8.74
N LEU A 164 -0.65 12.44 8.47
CA LEU A 164 0.29 13.33 9.17
C LEU A 164 0.01 14.83 8.95
N LYS A 165 -0.88 15.22 8.02
CA LYS A 165 -1.35 16.61 7.93
C LYS A 165 -2.16 17.06 9.14
N TYR A 166 -2.82 16.11 9.83
CA TYR A 166 -3.71 16.41 10.97
C TYR A 166 -3.37 15.60 12.22
N GLN A 167 -2.75 14.42 12.07
CA GLN A 167 -2.35 13.56 13.18
C GLN A 167 -0.90 13.81 13.58
N GLN A 168 -0.66 14.11 14.85
CA GLN A 168 0.71 14.30 15.34
C GLN A 168 1.52 13.01 15.26
N ARG A 169 0.89 11.87 15.55
CA ARG A 169 1.46 10.51 15.55
C ARG A 169 0.55 9.55 14.80
N VAL A 170 1.14 8.68 13.98
CA VAL A 170 0.45 7.60 13.26
C VAL A 170 1.10 6.27 13.65
N LEU A 171 0.28 5.27 13.96
CA LEU A 171 0.74 3.90 14.19
C LEU A 171 0.43 3.07 12.95
N TYR A 172 1.46 2.42 12.40
CA TYR A 172 1.36 1.44 11.34
C TYR A 172 1.56 0.04 11.95
N ILE A 173 0.62 -0.87 11.67
CA ILE A 173 0.70 -2.27 12.10
C ILE A 173 0.64 -3.14 10.86
N ASP A 174 1.65 -3.98 10.69
CA ASP A 174 1.79 -4.91 9.59
C ASP A 174 1.67 -6.34 10.09
N ILE A 175 0.82 -7.10 9.41
CA ILE A 175 0.54 -8.52 9.69
C ILE A 175 0.74 -9.38 8.44
N ASP A 176 1.29 -8.81 7.37
CA ASP A 176 1.75 -9.60 6.23
C ASP A 176 2.87 -10.54 6.69
N VAL A 177 3.01 -11.67 6.01
CA VAL A 177 4.05 -12.64 6.37
C VAL A 177 5.46 -12.11 6.08
N HIS A 178 5.58 -11.15 5.15
CA HIS A 178 6.84 -10.46 4.83
C HIS A 178 6.98 -9.18 5.67
N HIS A 179 8.23 -8.80 5.95
CA HIS A 179 8.52 -7.53 6.62
C HIS A 179 8.07 -6.35 5.74
N GLY A 180 7.28 -5.42 6.29
CA GLY A 180 6.86 -4.16 5.67
C GLY A 180 7.98 -3.12 5.50
N ASP A 181 9.05 -3.54 4.86
CA ASP A 181 10.31 -2.83 4.70
C ASP A 181 10.19 -1.48 3.98
N GLY A 182 9.33 -1.33 2.97
CA GLY A 182 9.13 -0.06 2.27
C GLY A 182 8.47 1.02 3.15
N VAL A 183 7.53 0.62 4.01
CA VAL A 183 6.90 1.53 4.97
C VAL A 183 7.86 1.88 6.11
N GLU A 184 8.59 0.89 6.63
CA GLU A 184 9.61 1.10 7.66
C GLU A 184 10.71 2.05 7.17
N GLU A 185 11.28 1.82 5.99
CA GLU A 185 12.33 2.66 5.41
C GLU A 185 11.86 4.11 5.21
N ALA A 186 10.64 4.32 4.73
CA ALA A 186 10.08 5.65 4.49
C ALA A 186 9.97 6.50 5.77
N PHE A 187 9.86 5.86 6.94
CA PHE A 187 9.68 6.54 8.22
C PHE A 187 10.79 6.23 9.24
N TYR A 188 11.89 5.61 8.83
CA TYR A 188 12.94 5.08 9.71
C TYR A 188 13.60 6.13 10.62
N VAL A 189 13.57 7.40 10.23
CA VAL A 189 14.21 8.54 10.92
C VAL A 189 13.24 9.50 11.61
N THR A 190 11.94 9.17 11.71
CA THR A 190 10.93 10.03 12.37
C THR A 190 10.28 9.39 13.58
N ASP A 191 9.98 10.20 14.60
CA ASP A 191 9.18 9.85 15.78
C ASP A 191 7.66 10.04 15.57
N ARG A 192 7.25 10.52 14.40
CA ARG A 192 5.83 10.78 14.08
C ARG A 192 5.10 9.55 13.58
N VAL A 193 5.81 8.54 13.13
CA VAL A 193 5.23 7.27 12.66
C VAL A 193 5.93 6.15 13.38
N MET A 194 5.14 5.25 13.99
CA MET A 194 5.66 4.01 14.54
C MET A 194 5.29 2.87 13.61
N THR A 195 6.27 2.09 13.16
CA THR A 195 6.05 0.86 12.39
C THR A 195 6.15 -0.34 13.32
N VAL A 196 5.17 -1.25 13.24
CA VAL A 196 5.16 -2.51 13.98
C VAL A 196 4.91 -3.63 13.00
N SER A 197 5.87 -4.53 12.83
CA SER A 197 5.77 -5.61 11.85
C SER A 197 5.99 -6.98 12.49
N PHE A 198 5.08 -7.91 12.21
CA PHE A 198 5.19 -9.32 12.60
C PHE A 198 5.37 -10.15 11.35
N HIS A 199 6.53 -10.76 11.17
CA HIS A 199 6.86 -11.38 9.89
C HIS A 199 7.76 -12.60 10.09
N LYS A 200 7.74 -13.48 9.10
CA LYS A 200 8.70 -14.58 9.04
C LYS A 200 10.09 -13.99 8.78
N PHE A 201 11.08 -14.44 9.53
CA PHE A 201 12.46 -13.95 9.40
C PHE A 201 13.46 -15.11 9.29
N GLY A 202 14.49 -14.91 8.49
CA GLY A 202 15.55 -15.90 8.30
C GLY A 202 16.11 -15.91 6.89
N LYS A 203 17.20 -16.65 6.71
CA LYS A 203 17.91 -16.74 5.43
C LYS A 203 16.97 -17.22 4.31
N ASN A 204 17.02 -16.55 3.15
CA ASN A 204 16.20 -16.84 1.98
C ASN A 204 14.69 -16.57 2.15
N PHE A 205 14.29 -15.69 3.08
CA PHE A 205 12.91 -15.22 3.16
C PHE A 205 12.86 -13.73 2.88
N PHE A 206 12.23 -13.36 1.76
CA PHE A 206 12.08 -11.98 1.33
C PHE A 206 11.38 -11.14 2.42
N PRO A 207 11.78 -9.87 2.66
CA PRO A 207 12.85 -9.11 2.01
C PRO A 207 14.22 -9.21 2.71
N GLU A 208 14.41 -10.15 3.64
CA GLU A 208 15.63 -10.34 4.44
C GLU A 208 16.01 -9.15 5.36
N THR A 209 15.05 -8.30 5.69
CA THR A 209 15.15 -7.21 6.68
C THR A 209 14.13 -7.40 7.81
N GLY A 210 14.18 -6.57 8.85
CA GLY A 210 13.27 -6.66 9.99
C GLY A 210 13.82 -7.52 11.13
N ASP A 211 15.15 -7.53 11.32
CA ASP A 211 15.76 -8.20 12.47
C ASP A 211 15.28 -7.53 13.78
N LEU A 212 15.35 -8.25 14.89
CA LEU A 212 15.11 -7.71 16.24
C LEU A 212 15.93 -6.43 16.53
N LYS A 213 17.09 -6.26 15.89
CA LYS A 213 17.97 -5.10 16.04
C LYS A 213 17.61 -3.90 15.16
N ASP A 214 16.71 -4.08 14.18
CA ASP A 214 16.23 -3.01 13.32
C ASP A 214 15.20 -2.18 14.08
N ILE A 215 15.67 -1.12 14.74
CA ILE A 215 14.90 -0.33 15.72
C ILE A 215 14.73 1.14 15.30
N GLY A 216 15.00 1.49 14.04
CA GLY A 216 14.99 2.87 13.57
C GLY A 216 16.30 3.62 13.85
N ALA A 217 16.40 4.82 13.29
CA ALA A 217 17.59 5.68 13.39
C ALA A 217 17.20 7.13 13.73
N GLU A 218 18.19 7.93 14.15
CA GLU A 218 17.99 9.35 14.51
C GLU A 218 16.80 9.55 15.47
N ARG A 219 15.83 10.39 15.10
CA ARG A 219 14.61 10.62 15.89
C ARG A 219 13.65 9.43 15.86
N GLY A 220 13.75 8.58 14.84
CA GLY A 220 12.96 7.35 14.71
C GLY A 220 13.51 6.16 15.49
N LYS A 221 14.64 6.30 16.20
CA LYS A 221 15.15 5.22 17.06
C LYS A 221 14.11 4.86 18.13
N TYR A 222 13.82 3.57 18.25
CA TYR A 222 12.74 2.95 19.04
C TYR A 222 11.31 3.16 18.50
N TYR A 223 11.15 3.69 17.29
CA TYR A 223 9.86 3.82 16.60
C TYR A 223 9.67 2.82 15.45
N ALA A 224 10.66 1.96 15.18
CA ALA A 224 10.47 0.74 14.41
C ALA A 224 10.49 -0.46 15.37
N ILE A 225 9.45 -1.30 15.32
CA ILE A 225 9.29 -2.48 16.16
C ILE A 225 9.13 -3.69 15.24
N ASN A 226 10.13 -4.57 15.27
CA ASN A 226 10.16 -5.79 14.48
C ASN A 226 10.01 -7.03 15.36
N VAL A 227 9.10 -7.92 14.96
CA VAL A 227 8.82 -9.20 15.63
C VAL A 227 9.12 -10.33 14.65
N PRO A 228 10.39 -10.75 14.53
CA PRO A 228 10.80 -11.85 13.64
C PRO A 228 10.30 -13.21 14.17
N LEU A 229 9.71 -14.02 13.28
CA LEU A 229 9.11 -15.34 13.55
C LEU A 229 9.78 -16.49 12.78
#